data_AF-A0A2X1QEQ8-F1
#
_entry.id   AF-A0A2X1QEQ8-F1
#
_cell.length_a   1.000
_cell.length_b   1.000
_cell.length_c   1.000
_cell.angle_alpha   90.00
_cell.angle_beta   90.00
_cell.angle_gamma   90.00
#
_symmetry.space_group_name_H-M   'P 1'
#
loop_
_entity.id
_entity.type
_entity.pdbx_description
1 polymer ?
#
loop_
_entity_poly.entity_id
_entity_poly.type
_entity_poly.pdbx_seq_one_letter_code
_entity_poly.pdbx_strand_id
1 'polypeptide(L)' 'MLHASELSLTHPFTGEPLTLRAGFDDVWMRALSQFGCAGFSPLNERVEFADDSGQDEENKVNPGR' A
#
# COMPACT_ATOMS: atom_id res chain seq x y z
N MET A 1 8.08 -6.64 12.55
CA MET A 1 7.14 -5.83 11.75
C MET A 1 7.08 -6.43 10.35
N LEU A 2 5.90 -6.46 9.71
CA LEU A 2 5.71 -7.02 8.38
C LEU A 2 4.91 -6.01 7.52
N HIS A 3 5.33 -5.80 6.28
CA HIS A 3 4.67 -4.91 5.31
C HIS A 3 4.54 -5.66 3.98
N ALA A 4 3.32 -5.76 3.47
CA ALA A 4 3.04 -6.42 2.20
C ALA A 4 3.15 -5.39 1.07
N SER A 5 4.34 -5.26 0.48
CA SER A 5 4.60 -4.28 -0.59
C SER A 5 4.07 -4.70 -1.96
N GLU A 6 3.63 -5.95 -2.13
CA GLU A 6 3.08 -6.44 -3.40
C GLU A 6 2.02 -7.51 -3.16
N LEU A 7 0.94 -7.43 -3.94
CA LEU A 7 -0.10 -8.45 -4.04
C LEU A 7 -0.39 -8.70 -5.52
N SER A 8 -0.19 -9.94 -5.97
CA SER A 8 -0.57 -10.37 -7.32
C SER A 8 -1.78 -11.28 -7.25
N LEU A 9 -2.80 -10.98 -8.05
CA LEU A 9 -4.04 -11.73 -8.14
C LEU A 9 -4.62 -11.68 -9.56
N THR A 10 -5.62 -12.50 -9.82
CA THR A 10 -6.45 -12.38 -11.03
C THR A 10 -7.56 -11.37 -10.79
N HIS A 11 -7.69 -10.36 -11.64
CA HIS A 11 -8.71 -9.33 -11.49
C HIS A 11 -10.12 -9.94 -11.54
N PRO A 12 -10.98 -9.73 -10.52
CA PRO A 12 -12.24 -10.47 -10.38
C PRO A 12 -13.28 -10.14 -11.46
N PHE A 13 -13.19 -8.94 -12.07
CA PHE A 13 -14.08 -8.53 -13.16
C PHE A 13 -13.57 -8.86 -14.57
N THR A 14 -12.31 -8.53 -14.88
CA THR A 14 -11.75 -8.69 -16.24
C THR A 14 -11.09 -10.05 -16.47
N GLY A 15 -10.71 -10.77 -15.41
CA GLY A 15 -9.94 -12.02 -15.49
C GLY A 15 -8.45 -11.84 -15.81
N GLU A 16 -7.98 -10.61 -16.00
CA GLU A 16 -6.58 -10.32 -16.32
C GLU A 16 -5.68 -10.35 -15.07
N PRO A 17 -4.38 -10.65 -15.21
CA PRO A 17 -3.43 -10.51 -14.10
C PRO A 17 -3.38 -9.07 -13.59
N LEU A 18 -3.47 -8.90 -12.27
CA LEU A 18 -3.39 -7.62 -11.57
C LEU A 18 -2.31 -7.69 -10.50
N THR A 19 -1.37 -6.76 -10.55
CA THR A 19 -0.36 -6.57 -9.50
C THR A 19 -0.57 -5.22 -8.83
N LEU A 20 -0.88 -5.26 -7.55
CA LEU A 20 -0.93 -4.10 -6.68
C LEU A 20 0.39 -4.01 -5.92
N ARG A 21 0.96 -2.81 -5.83
CA ARG A 21 2.14 -2.54 -5.01
C ARG A 21 1.75 -1.61 -3.88
N ALA A 22 2.51 -1.58 -2.80
CA ALA A 22 2.37 -0.63 -1.71
C ALA A 22 3.76 -0.08 -1.37
N GLY A 23 3.83 1.24 -1.25
CA GLY A 23 5.03 1.94 -0.84
C GLY A 23 5.21 1.86 0.66
N PHE A 24 6.43 2.09 1.13
CA PHE A 24 6.68 2.21 2.56
C PHE A 24 6.06 3.49 3.10
N ASP A 25 5.26 3.34 4.15
CA ASP A 25 4.75 4.46 4.94
C ASP A 25 5.88 5.14 5.75
N ASP A 26 5.54 6.25 6.40
CA ASP A 26 6.49 7.03 7.22
C ASP A 26 7.13 6.21 8.34
N VAL A 27 6.43 5.23 8.92
CA VAL A 27 6.96 4.39 9.99
C VAL A 27 8.05 3.47 9.44
N TRP A 28 7.81 2.86 8.27
CA TRP A 28 8.78 2.03 7.59
C TRP A 28 9.97 2.82 7.06
N MET A 29 9.76 4.00 6.47
CA MET A 29 10.84 4.86 5.97
C MET A 29 11.79 5.29 7.10
N ARG A 30 11.25 5.60 8.29
CA ARG A 30 12.05 5.92 9.48
C ARG A 30 12.85 4.72 9.96
N ALA A 31 12.24 3.53 10.04
CA ALA A 31 12.94 2.32 10.44
C ALA A 31 14.09 1.98 9.47
N LEU A 32 13.84 2.02 8.16
CA LEU A 32 14.86 1.76 7.14
C LEU A 32 16.01 2.76 7.22
N SER A 33 15.71 4.04 7.45
CA SER A 33 16.74 5.08 7.59
C SER A 33 17.62 4.85 8.83
N GLN A 34 17.02 4.44 9.96
CA GLN A 34 17.75 4.23 11.21
C GLN A 34 18.76 3.07 11.13
N PHE A 35 18.42 2.02 10.39
CA PHE A 35 19.29 0.86 10.22
C PHE A 35 20.19 0.93 8.96
N GLY A 36 20.18 2.06 8.23
CA GLY A 36 20.96 2.23 7.01
C GLY A 36 20.47 1.38 5.83
N CYS A 37 19.21 0.95 5.87
CA CYS A 37 18.56 0.13 4.85
C CYS A 37 17.72 0.94 3.84
N ALA A 38 17.73 2.28 3.93
CA ALA A 38 17.15 3.14 2.91
C ALA A 38 17.95 3.06 1.60
N GLY A 39 17.27 3.02 0.45
CA GLY A 39 17.87 2.94 -0.88
C GLY A 39 17.98 1.53 -1.46
N PHE A 40 17.66 0.48 -0.69
CA PHE A 40 17.75 -0.90 -1.12
C PHE A 40 16.51 -1.40 -1.88
N SER A 41 15.36 -0.73 -1.74
CA SER A 41 14.16 -1.04 -2.53
C SER A 41 13.58 0.25 -3.13
N PRO A 42 14.19 0.77 -4.21
CA PRO A 42 13.77 2.03 -4.83
C PRO A 42 12.31 2.00 -5.31
N LEU A 43 11.80 0.81 -5.62
CA LEU A 43 10.43 0.58 -6.06
C LEU A 43 9.40 0.77 -4.94
N ASN A 44 9.75 0.49 -3.69
CA ASN A 44 8.84 0.63 -2.55
C ASN A 44 9.02 1.99 -1.84
N GLU A 45 10.15 2.66 -2.04
CA GLU A 45 10.47 3.95 -1.44
C GLU A 45 9.85 5.15 -2.19
N ARG A 46 9.38 4.95 -3.43
CA ARG A 46 8.97 6.02 -4.36
C ARG A 46 7.59 5.83 -4.98
N VAL A 47 6.76 4.91 -4.49
CA VAL A 47 5.41 4.75 -5.04
C VAL A 47 4.55 5.93 -4.56
N GLU A 48 4.21 6.82 -5.48
CA GLU A 48 3.17 7.85 -5.32
C GLU A 48 1.80 7.15 -5.31
N PHE A 49 1.25 6.91 -4.12
CA PHE A 49 -0.21 6.88 -4.01
C PHE A 49 -0.67 8.33 -3.97
N ALA A 50 -1.83 8.61 -4.56
CA ALA A 50 -2.58 9.78 -4.12
C ALA A 50 -2.89 9.56 -2.62
N ASP A 51 -2.65 10.57 -1.78
CA ASP A 51 -2.81 10.52 -0.31
C ASP A 51 -4.19 10.00 0.16
N ASP A 52 -5.16 9.92 -0.75
CA ASP A 52 -6.54 9.61 -0.47
C ASP A 52 -7.10 8.60 -1.50
N SER A 53 -6.61 7.36 -1.45
CA SER A 53 -7.39 6.25 -1.99
C SER A 53 -8.56 6.04 -1.04
N GLY A 54 -9.67 6.75 -1.26
CA GLY A 54 -10.93 6.64 -0.50
C GLY A 54 -11.58 5.24 -0.50
N GLN A 55 -10.81 4.20 -0.85
CA GLN A 55 -11.06 2.79 -0.60
C GLN A 55 -11.01 2.43 0.89
N ASP A 56 -10.26 3.19 1.70
CA ASP A 56 -10.13 2.97 3.15
C ASP A 56 -11.18 3.76 3.95
N GLU A 57 -12.04 4.55 3.30
CA GLU A 57 -13.20 5.16 3.92
C GLU A 57 -14.17 4.05 4.36
N GLU A 58 -14.06 3.71 5.64
CA GLU A 58 -14.90 2.77 6.35
C GLU A 58 -16.37 3.03 6.00
N ASN A 59 -17.03 1.99 5.48
CA ASN A 59 -18.47 1.93 5.27
C ASN A 59 -19.19 2.52 6.49
N LYS A 60 -19.57 3.80 6.40
CA LYS A 60 -20.44 4.46 7.38
C LYS A 60 -21.76 3.71 7.31
N VAL A 61 -21.90 2.67 8.12
CA VAL A 61 -23.18 2.03 8.40
C VAL A 61 -24.10 3.16 8.81
N ASN A 62 -25.04 3.49 7.91
CA ASN A 62 -26.16 4.35 8.21
C ASN A 62 -26.91 3.67 9.37
N PRO A 63 -26.94 4.24 10.58
CA PRO A 63 -27.90 3.78 11.56
C PRO A 63 -29.22 4.40 11.12
N GLY A 64 -29.94 3.69 10.24
CA GLY A 64 -31.28 4.07 9.88
C GLY A 64 -32.13 4.18 11.15
N ARG A 65 -32.42 5.42 11.56
CA ARG A 65 -33.65 5.80 12.24
C ARG A 65 -33.95 7.27 12.07
#